data_AF-A0A9N8ZWY7-F1
#
_entry.id   AF-A0A9N8ZWY7-F1
#
_cell.length_a   1.000
_cell.length_b   1.000
_cell.length_c   1.000
_cell.angle_alpha   90.00
_cell.angle_beta   90.00
_cell.angle_gamma   90.00
#
_symmetry.space_group_name_H-M   'P 1'
#
loop_
_entity.id
_entity.type
_entity.pdbx_description
1 polymer ?
#
loop_
_entity_poly.entity_id
_entity_poly.type
_entity_poly.pdbx_seq_one_letter_code
_entity_poly.pdbx_strand_id
1 'polypeptide(L)'
;MSLLVTTPSGSSTILRCVTQGEMAERIIKEVEENEVIEVRGYLRNEKDSRQIITKVVDFKKLEQDFDEINLENSNRVRLLGKIITDLQGSENKQNSEVLSFKLAVPREGVKSPLFFCRVHGKLITEFNEKLKKGDIILLEGFLQTKKIEESFGEENEK
;
A
#
# COMPACT_ATOMS: atom_id res chain seq x y z
N MET A 1 6.53 -17.69 -2.91
CA MET A 1 6.27 -17.27 -4.31
C MET A 1 6.14 -15.75 -4.30
N SER A 2 6.85 -15.03 -5.18
CA SER A 2 6.73 -13.56 -5.32
C SER A 2 5.89 -13.26 -6.56
N LEU A 3 4.92 -12.35 -6.44
CA LEU A 3 4.13 -11.80 -7.54
C LEU A 3 4.59 -10.37 -7.77
N LEU A 4 5.26 -10.13 -8.90
CA LEU A 4 5.77 -8.82 -9.31
C LEU A 4 4.70 -8.06 -10.10
N VAL A 5 4.39 -6.83 -9.68
CA VAL A 5 3.57 -5.88 -10.45
C VAL A 5 4.51 -4.91 -11.19
N THR A 6 4.26 -4.68 -12.49
CA THR A 6 5.28 -4.08 -13.37
C THR A 6 5.19 -2.58 -13.61
N THR A 7 4.23 -1.81 -13.08
CA THR A 7 4.31 -0.33 -13.13
C THR A 7 3.23 0.35 -12.27
N PRO A 8 3.51 1.47 -11.57
CA PRO A 8 2.49 2.30 -10.93
C PRO A 8 1.63 3.04 -11.98
N SER A 9 0.38 3.36 -11.63
CA SER A 9 -0.45 4.30 -12.40
C SER A 9 0.22 5.69 -12.44
N GLY A 10 0.23 6.37 -13.59
CA GLY A 10 0.87 7.69 -13.80
C GLY A 10 0.28 8.89 -13.02
N SER A 11 -0.47 8.63 -11.94
CA SER A 11 -0.97 9.65 -11.02
C SER A 11 0.00 9.84 -9.85
N SER A 12 0.28 11.10 -9.49
CA SER A 12 1.05 11.42 -8.28
C SER A 12 0.44 10.74 -7.04
N THR A 13 1.28 10.03 -6.30
CA THR A 13 0.89 9.35 -5.04
C THR A 13 1.51 10.11 -3.88
N ILE A 14 0.67 10.71 -3.05
CA ILE A 14 1.12 11.42 -1.85
C ILE A 14 1.07 10.46 -0.66
N LEU A 15 2.22 10.22 -0.05
CA LEU A 15 2.35 9.32 1.10
C LEU A 15 2.63 10.12 2.37
N ARG A 16 1.93 9.75 3.45
CA ARG A 16 2.22 10.32 4.77
C ARG A 16 3.33 9.52 5.44
N CYS A 17 4.51 10.13 5.50
CA CYS A 17 5.67 9.61 6.22
C CYS A 17 5.73 10.19 7.64
N VAL A 18 6.01 9.35 8.63
CA VAL A 18 6.10 9.75 10.05
C VAL A 18 7.38 9.21 10.66
N THR A 19 8.08 10.05 11.41
CA THR A 19 9.27 9.70 12.18
C THR A 19 9.26 10.38 13.55
N GLN A 20 10.07 9.90 14.50
CA GLN A 20 10.17 10.40 15.87
C GLN A 20 11.61 10.24 16.39
N GLY A 21 11.99 11.01 17.40
CA GLY A 21 13.31 10.94 18.02
C GLY A 21 14.43 11.43 17.09
N GLU A 22 15.62 10.84 17.21
CA GLU A 22 16.82 11.24 16.46
C GLU A 22 16.60 11.28 14.94
N MET A 23 15.80 10.36 14.40
CA MET A 23 15.51 10.34 12.97
C MET A 23 14.67 11.56 12.53
N ALA A 24 13.79 12.07 13.40
CA ALA A 24 13.05 13.30 13.13
C ALA A 24 13.97 14.52 13.15
N GLU A 25 14.85 14.60 14.13
CA GLU A 25 15.86 15.67 14.22
C GLU A 25 16.79 15.67 13.01
N ARG A 26 17.23 14.48 12.58
CA ARG A 26 18.07 14.30 11.40
C ARG A 26 17.36 14.77 10.12
N ILE A 27 16.10 14.39 9.91
CA ILE A 27 15.33 14.84 8.75
C ILE A 27 15.15 16.37 8.76
N ILE A 28 14.81 16.96 9.92
CA ILE A 28 14.64 18.42 10.05
C ILE A 28 15.94 19.17 9.73
N LYS A 29 17.08 18.62 10.14
CA LYS A 29 18.40 19.24 9.93
C LYS A 29 18.91 19.07 8.51
N GLU A 30 18.67 17.90 7.91
CA GLU A 30 19.28 17.55 6.64
C GLU A 30 18.36 17.88 5.46
N VAL A 31 17.04 17.68 5.54
CA VAL A 31 16.16 17.70 4.36
C VAL A 31 15.48 19.06 4.17
N GLU A 32 15.59 19.61 2.96
CA GLU A 32 14.93 20.85 2.55
C GLU A 32 13.74 20.61 1.61
N GLU A 33 12.94 21.65 1.37
CA GLU A 33 11.80 21.59 0.45
C GLU A 33 12.28 21.28 -0.98
N ASN A 34 11.56 20.40 -1.68
CA ASN A 34 11.85 19.92 -3.05
C ASN A 34 13.07 19.01 -3.21
N GLU A 35 13.74 18.61 -2.12
CA GLU A 35 14.79 17.61 -2.21
C GLU A 35 14.23 16.20 -2.48
N VAL A 36 14.93 15.45 -3.33
CA VAL A 36 14.62 14.05 -3.61
C VAL A 36 15.28 13.16 -2.55
N ILE A 37 14.45 12.39 -1.84
CA ILE A 37 14.92 11.44 -0.82
C ILE A 37 14.38 10.03 -1.08
N GLU A 38 15.23 9.02 -0.86
CA GLU A 38 14.82 7.64 -0.66
C GLU A 38 14.41 7.47 0.79
N VAL A 39 13.19 6.96 1.02
CA VAL A 39 12.67 6.69 2.35
C VAL A 39 12.56 5.18 2.56
N ARG A 40 13.13 4.69 3.65
CA ARG A 40 12.97 3.30 4.10
C ARG A 40 12.13 3.29 5.36
N GLY A 41 11.17 2.37 5.42
CA GLY A 41 10.20 2.34 6.50
C GLY A 41 9.34 1.10 6.49
N TYR A 42 8.45 1.05 7.47
CA TYR A 42 7.41 0.03 7.54
C TYR A 42 6.02 0.67 7.53
N LEU A 43 5.06 -0.03 6.94
CA LEU A 43 3.69 0.45 6.88
C LEU A 43 3.01 0.30 8.25
N ARG A 44 2.23 1.30 8.63
CA ARG A 44 1.25 1.20 9.71
C ARG A 44 -0.11 1.60 9.21
N ASN A 45 -1.11 0.89 9.68
CA ASN A 45 -2.50 1.27 9.57
C ASN A 45 -2.92 2.10 10.81
N GLU A 46 -3.55 3.24 10.55
CA GLU A 46 -4.25 4.07 11.53
C GLU A 46 -5.77 4.00 11.28
N LYS A 47 -6.56 4.31 12.32
CA LYS A 47 -8.03 4.46 12.25
C LYS A 47 -8.73 3.28 11.54
N ASP A 48 -8.66 2.09 12.15
CA ASP A 48 -9.33 0.87 11.65
C ASP A 48 -8.93 0.45 10.23
N SER A 49 -7.66 0.65 9.86
CA SER A 49 -7.12 0.31 8.53
C SER A 49 -7.63 1.17 7.38
N ARG A 50 -8.19 2.35 7.67
CA ARG A 50 -8.61 3.32 6.65
C ARG A 50 -7.45 4.18 6.16
N GLN A 51 -6.41 4.37 6.96
CA GLN A 51 -5.25 5.16 6.58
C GLN A 51 -3.97 4.35 6.73
N ILE A 52 -3.14 4.35 5.69
CA ILE A 52 -1.80 3.77 5.74
C ILE A 52 -0.81 4.94 5.90
N ILE A 53 0.07 4.82 6.88
CA ILE A 53 1.22 5.70 7.10
C ILE A 53 2.51 4.90 6.91
N THR A 54 3.57 5.57 6.45
CA THR A 54 4.91 4.99 6.38
C THR A 54 5.69 5.47 7.60
N LYS A 55 6.04 4.58 8.52
CA LYS A 55 6.95 4.93 9.62
C LYS A 55 8.39 4.81 9.12
N VAL A 56 9.07 5.94 9.05
CA VAL A 56 10.43 6.04 8.53
C VAL A 56 11.41 5.47 9.54
N VAL A 57 12.30 4.60 9.07
CA VAL A 57 13.42 4.05 9.85
C VAL A 57 14.77 4.53 9.34
N ASP A 58 14.84 4.97 8.09
CA ASP A 58 16.04 5.52 7.48
C ASP A 58 15.67 6.35 6.24
N PHE A 59 16.56 7.26 5.85
CA PHE A 59 16.44 8.01 4.60
C PHE A 59 17.82 8.34 4.01
N LYS A 60 17.83 8.52 2.68
CA LYS A 60 19.01 8.92 1.93
C LYS A 60 18.63 10.03 0.95
N LYS A 61 19.39 11.11 0.91
CA LYS A 61 19.30 12.12 -0.16
C LYS A 61 19.81 11.58 -1.47
N LEU A 62 19.12 11.90 -2.56
CA LEU A 62 19.51 11.52 -3.91
C LEU A 62 19.88 12.79 -4.69
N GLU A 63 21.07 12.78 -5.28
CA GLU A 63 21.55 13.84 -6.18
C GLU A 63 21.00 13.60 -7.59
N GLN A 64 19.67 13.64 -7.73
CA GLN A 64 18.99 13.46 -9.01
C GLN A 64 17.71 14.29 -9.03
N ASP A 65 17.28 14.70 -10.21
CA ASP A 65 16.02 15.42 -10.39
C ASP A 65 14.83 14.47 -10.23
N PHE A 66 13.70 15.00 -9.73
CA PHE A 66 12.49 14.20 -9.50
C PHE A 66 11.96 13.54 -10.79
N ASP A 67 12.10 14.25 -11.91
CA ASP A 67 11.65 13.79 -13.22
C ASP A 67 12.54 12.66 -13.80
N GLU A 68 13.75 12.48 -13.26
CA GLU A 68 14.68 11.42 -13.65
C GLU A 68 14.53 10.14 -12.82
N ILE A 69 13.67 10.16 -11.80
CA ILE A 69 13.46 9.02 -10.92
C ILE A 69 12.84 7.85 -11.70
N ASN A 70 13.51 6.69 -11.68
CA ASN A 70 12.93 5.45 -12.17
C ASN A 70 11.70 5.05 -11.32
N LEU A 71 10.51 5.23 -11.91
CA LEU A 71 9.21 4.95 -11.29
C LEU A 71 9.04 3.48 -10.86
N GLU A 72 9.73 2.54 -11.50
CA GLU A 72 9.68 1.13 -11.10
C GLU A 72 10.32 0.90 -9.73
N ASN A 73 11.20 1.83 -9.29
CA ASN A 73 11.96 1.73 -8.04
C ASN A 73 11.46 2.66 -6.93
N SER A 74 10.60 3.64 -7.21
CA SER A 74 10.32 4.77 -6.30
C SER A 74 9.16 4.57 -5.31
N ASN A 75 8.41 3.47 -5.40
CA ASN A 75 7.26 3.20 -4.53
C ASN A 75 7.06 1.70 -4.28
N ARG A 76 8.08 1.01 -3.76
CA ARG A 76 8.02 -0.45 -3.57
C ARG A 76 7.54 -0.84 -2.19
N VAL A 77 6.63 -1.80 -2.15
CA VAL A 77 6.11 -2.43 -0.93
C VAL A 77 6.29 -3.92 -1.00
N ARG A 78 6.64 -4.51 0.14
CA ARG A 78 6.72 -5.96 0.33
C ARG A 78 5.98 -6.33 1.62
N LEU A 79 4.95 -7.17 1.51
CA LEU A 79 4.12 -7.61 2.64
C LEU A 79 4.07 -9.12 2.71
N LEU A 80 4.38 -9.69 3.86
CA LEU A 80 4.16 -11.10 4.16
C LEU A 80 2.95 -11.22 5.08
N GLY A 81 1.87 -11.82 4.59
CA GLY A 81 0.62 -11.85 5.34
C GLY A 81 -0.34 -12.95 4.92
N LYS A 82 -1.43 -13.06 5.65
CA LYS A 82 -2.49 -14.05 5.44
C LYS A 82 -3.68 -13.45 4.70
N ILE A 83 -4.15 -14.10 3.64
CA ILE A 83 -5.38 -13.71 2.94
C ILE A 83 -6.56 -13.98 3.86
N ILE A 84 -7.40 -12.98 4.10
CA ILE A 84 -8.58 -13.11 4.96
C ILE A 84 -9.91 -12.93 4.22
N THR A 85 -9.88 -12.36 3.01
CA THR A 85 -11.04 -12.28 2.12
C THR A 85 -11.32 -13.64 1.51
N ASP A 86 -12.60 -14.01 1.43
CA ASP A 86 -13.01 -15.14 0.59
C ASP A 86 -12.94 -14.71 -0.88
N LEU A 87 -12.05 -15.36 -1.64
CA LEU A 87 -11.81 -15.05 -3.04
C LEU A 87 -12.79 -15.77 -3.98
N GLN A 88 -13.40 -16.86 -3.50
CA GLN A 88 -14.27 -17.76 -4.27
C GLN A 88 -15.76 -17.58 -3.93
N GLY A 89 -16.07 -16.90 -2.81
CA GLY A 89 -17.44 -16.64 -2.34
C GLY A 89 -18.07 -15.33 -2.84
N SER A 90 -19.05 -15.49 -3.74
CA SER A 90 -20.25 -14.64 -4.00
C SER A 90 -20.12 -13.14 -4.31
N GLU A 91 -20.76 -12.75 -5.42
CA GLU A 91 -21.54 -11.50 -5.63
C GLU A 91 -20.87 -10.13 -5.54
N ASN A 92 -19.62 -10.02 -5.11
CA ASN A 92 -18.85 -8.84 -5.45
C ASN A 92 -18.62 -8.91 -6.96
N LYS A 93 -19.28 -8.02 -7.72
CA LYS A 93 -18.98 -7.71 -9.12
C LYS A 93 -17.47 -7.55 -9.27
N GLN A 94 -16.75 -8.65 -9.50
CA GLN A 94 -15.35 -8.65 -9.85
C GLN A 94 -15.35 -8.07 -11.24
N ASN A 95 -15.07 -6.77 -11.32
CA ASN A 95 -14.74 -6.17 -12.59
C ASN A 95 -13.56 -6.98 -13.12
N SER A 96 -13.64 -7.50 -14.34
CA SER A 96 -12.65 -8.43 -14.90
C SER A 96 -11.22 -7.86 -14.93
N GLU A 97 -11.08 -6.56 -14.67
CA GLU A 97 -9.85 -5.81 -14.63
C GLU A 97 -9.22 -5.65 -13.24
N VAL A 98 -9.99 -5.79 -12.14
CA VAL A 98 -9.51 -5.52 -10.76
C VAL A 98 -10.09 -6.49 -9.73
N LEU A 99 -9.22 -7.22 -9.05
CA LEU A 99 -9.55 -8.02 -7.86
C LEU A 99 -9.13 -7.28 -6.59
N SER A 100 -10.05 -7.08 -5.65
CA SER A 100 -9.77 -6.49 -4.34
C SER A 100 -9.83 -7.53 -3.23
N PHE A 101 -8.82 -7.54 -2.34
CA PHE A 101 -8.76 -8.47 -1.22
C PHE A 101 -8.10 -7.82 0.00
N LYS A 102 -8.24 -8.45 1.17
CA LYS A 102 -7.62 -8.01 2.43
C LYS A 102 -6.52 -8.98 2.85
N LEU A 103 -5.38 -8.41 3.26
CA LEU A 103 -4.21 -9.13 3.76
C LEU A 103 -3.99 -8.77 5.24
N ALA A 104 -3.94 -9.77 6.11
CA ALA A 104 -3.57 -9.60 7.51
C ALA A 104 -2.05 -9.77 7.68
N VAL A 105 -1.36 -8.73 8.11
CA VAL A 105 0.12 -8.70 8.20
C VAL A 105 0.55 -8.56 9.66
N PRO A 106 0.86 -9.64 10.38
CA PRO A 106 1.13 -9.55 11.81
C PRO A 106 2.31 -8.61 12.12
N ARG A 107 2.21 -7.87 13.23
CA ARG A 107 3.30 -7.06 13.77
C ARG A 107 3.35 -7.17 15.29
N GLU A 108 4.47 -6.74 15.87
CA GLU A 108 4.60 -6.66 17.33
C GLU A 108 3.47 -5.81 17.93
N GLY A 109 2.83 -6.32 18.99
CA GLY A 109 1.72 -5.67 19.67
C GLY A 109 0.37 -5.67 18.93
N VAL A 110 0.31 -5.98 17.63
CA VAL A 110 -0.96 -6.04 16.86
C VAL A 110 -0.96 -7.28 15.96
N LYS A 111 -1.75 -8.28 16.35
CA LYS A 111 -1.72 -9.61 15.71
C LYS A 111 -2.25 -9.62 14.27
N SER A 112 -3.10 -8.67 13.86
CA SER A 112 -3.73 -8.70 12.53
C SER A 112 -4.13 -7.32 11.99
N PRO A 113 -3.17 -6.40 11.76
CA PRO A 113 -3.48 -5.21 10.97
C PRO A 113 -3.86 -5.63 9.55
N LEU A 114 -4.89 -4.98 9.01
CA LEU A 114 -5.44 -5.31 7.70
C LEU A 114 -4.95 -4.31 6.66
N PHE A 115 -4.52 -4.84 5.53
CA PHE A 115 -4.16 -4.07 4.35
C PHE A 115 -5.14 -4.39 3.23
N PHE A 116 -5.65 -3.35 2.58
CA PHE A 116 -6.47 -3.48 1.38
C PHE A 116 -5.56 -3.55 0.17
N CYS A 117 -5.62 -4.66 -0.55
CA CYS A 117 -4.77 -4.96 -1.69
C CYS A 117 -5.61 -5.08 -2.95
N ARG A 118 -5.00 -4.77 -4.10
CA ARG A 118 -5.61 -4.93 -5.42
C ARG A 118 -4.66 -5.67 -6.35
N VAL A 119 -5.22 -6.55 -7.15
CA VAL A 119 -4.56 -7.20 -8.28
C VAL A 119 -5.26 -6.73 -9.54
N HIS A 120 -4.47 -6.41 -10.57
CA HIS A 120 -4.98 -5.90 -11.84
C HIS A 120 -4.63 -6.86 -12.98
N GLY A 121 -5.50 -6.88 -14.00
CA GLY A 121 -5.23 -7.52 -15.29
C GLY A 121 -4.89 -9.01 -15.19
N LYS A 122 -3.85 -9.43 -15.93
CA LYS A 122 -3.51 -10.85 -16.14
C LYS A 122 -3.18 -11.63 -14.86
N LEU A 123 -2.75 -10.95 -13.80
CA LEU A 123 -2.44 -11.59 -12.52
C LEU A 123 -3.69 -12.09 -11.79
N ILE A 124 -4.88 -11.59 -12.13
CA ILE A 124 -6.14 -11.96 -11.45
C ILE A 124 -6.46 -13.45 -11.63
N THR A 125 -6.33 -13.97 -12.86
CA THR A 125 -6.61 -15.37 -13.16
C THR A 125 -5.69 -16.29 -12.35
N GLU A 126 -4.38 -16.02 -12.38
CA GLU A 126 -3.40 -16.78 -11.61
C GLU A 126 -3.67 -16.70 -10.09
N PHE A 127 -4.03 -15.52 -9.60
CA PHE A 127 -4.34 -15.29 -8.19
C PHE A 127 -5.55 -16.12 -7.74
N ASN A 128 -6.63 -16.12 -8.52
CA ASN A 128 -7.87 -16.85 -8.20
C ASN A 128 -7.71 -18.37 -8.32
N GLU A 129 -6.88 -18.86 -9.23
CA GLU A 129 -6.62 -20.30 -9.41
C GLU A 129 -5.76 -20.87 -8.29
N LYS A 130 -4.76 -20.11 -7.83
CA LYS A 130 -3.71 -20.63 -6.92
C LYS A 130 -3.94 -20.32 -5.45
N LEU A 131 -4.71 -19.29 -5.14
CA LEU A 131 -4.81 -18.76 -3.79
C LEU A 131 -6.24 -18.82 -3.25
N LYS A 132 -6.35 -19.05 -1.95
CA LYS A 132 -7.61 -19.07 -1.22
C LYS A 132 -7.51 -18.32 0.11
N LYS A 133 -8.67 -18.07 0.70
CA LYS A 133 -8.76 -17.55 2.06
C LYS A 133 -7.95 -18.43 3.01
N GLY A 134 -7.10 -17.79 3.80
CA GLY A 134 -6.25 -18.44 4.77
C GLY A 134 -4.81 -18.69 4.33
N ASP A 135 -4.50 -18.56 3.04
CA ASP A 135 -3.15 -18.74 2.54
C ASP A 135 -2.23 -17.61 3.00
N ILE A 136 -0.96 -17.94 3.23
CA ILE A 136 0.09 -16.98 3.55
C ILE A 136 0.86 -16.67 2.26
N ILE A 137 0.92 -15.39 1.90
CA ILE A 137 1.55 -14.92 0.66
C ILE A 137 2.57 -13.84 0.95
N LEU A 138 3.59 -13.79 0.08
CA LEU A 138 4.46 -12.64 -0.07
C LEU A 138 3.92 -11.80 -1.24
N LEU A 139 3.42 -10.61 -0.93
CA LEU A 139 2.93 -9.64 -1.90
C LEU A 139 3.99 -8.56 -2.14
N GLU A 140 4.31 -8.32 -3.41
CA GLU A 140 5.16 -7.21 -3.84
C GLU A 140 4.35 -6.29 -4.76
N GLY A 141 4.47 -4.98 -4.58
CA GLY A 141 3.68 -4.01 -5.33
C GLY A 141 3.97 -2.57 -4.92
N PHE A 142 2.97 -1.70 -5.12
CA PHE A 142 3.10 -0.25 -4.91
C PHE A 142 2.00 0.27 -3.98
N LEU A 143 2.29 1.34 -3.22
CA LEU A 143 1.23 2.08 -2.50
C LEU A 143 0.45 2.95 -3.47
N GLN A 144 -0.86 3.03 -3.28
CA GLN A 144 -1.72 3.95 -4.03
C GLN A 144 -2.70 4.64 -3.08
N THR A 145 -2.91 5.93 -3.28
CA THR A 145 -3.98 6.68 -2.64
C THR A 145 -5.27 6.52 -3.42
N LYS A 146 -6.37 6.19 -2.72
CA LYS A 146 -7.71 6.23 -3.31
C LYS A 146 -8.53 7.31 -2.62
N LYS A 147 -9.12 8.22 -3.41
CA LYS A 147 -10.17 9.11 -2.91
C LYS A 147 -11.39 8.26 -2.56
N ILE A 148 -11.82 8.32 -1.31
CA ILE A 148 -13.09 7.76 -0.88
C ILE A 148 -14.12 8.83 -1.26
N GLU A 149 -14.96 8.54 -2.25
CA GLU A 149 -16.15 9.36 -2.48
C GLU A 149 -17.11 9.05 -1.33
N GLU A 150 -17.34 10.04 -0.47
CA GLU A 150 -18.35 9.93 0.58
C GLU A 150 -19.73 9.98 -0.11
N SER A 151 -20.31 8.83 -0.39
CA SER A 151 -21.74 8.71 -0.65
C SER A 151 -22.44 8.89 0.70
N PHE A 152 -22.55 10.14 1.18
CA PHE A 152 -23.60 10.47 2.14
C PHE A 152 -24.92 10.28 1.41
N GLY A 153 -25.57 9.14 1.68
CA GLY A 153 -26.98 9.00 1.37
C GLY A 153 -27.73 10.09 2.12
N GLU A 154 -28.24 11.07 1.38
CA GLU A 154 -29.47 11.75 1.76
C GLU A 154 -30.57 10.68 1.80
N GLU A 155 -30.67 9.96 2.93
CA GLU A 155 -31.91 9.28 3.25
C GLU A 155 -32.93 10.35 3.61
N ASN A 156 -33.84 10.56 2.66
CA ASN A 156 -35.05 11.36 2.76
C ASN A 156 -35.76 11.15 4.11
N GLU A 157 -35.67 12.14 5.00
CA GLU A 157 -36.80 12.47 5.86
C GLU A 157 -37.84 13.21 4.99
N LYS A 158 -38.83 12.47 4.48
CA LYS A 158 -40.27 12.80 4.50
C LYS A 158 -41.09 11.85 3.64
#